data_AF-A0A1J3EKB7-F1
#
_entry.id   AF-A0A1J3EKB7-F1
#
_cell.length_a   1.000
_cell.length_b   1.000
_cell.length_c   1.000
_cell.angle_alpha   90.00
_cell.angle_beta   90.00
_cell.angle_gamma   90.00
#
_symmetry.space_group_name_H-M   'P 1'
#
loop_
_entity.id
_entity.type
_entity.pdbx_description
1 polymer ?
#
loop_
_entity_poly.entity_id
_entity_poly.type
_entity_poly.pdbx_seq_one_letter_code
_entity_poly.pdbx_strand_id
1 'polypeptide(L)'
;SDYDCESLDLSDPKSFRNLDKPMGCQTPEGEEEFRKRYEGWDDPEVPKFHYGSHYSSAGIVLFYLIRLPPFSAENQKLQGGQFDHADRLFNSIRETWLSASGKG
;
A
#
# COMPACT_ATOMS: atom_id res chain seq x y z
N SER A 1 9.21 -10.43 -4.09
CA SER A 1 7.88 -10.04 -4.60
C SER A 1 8.04 -9.64 -6.04
N ASP A 2 7.78 -10.57 -6.94
CA ASP A 2 7.98 -10.40 -8.38
C ASP A 2 6.63 -10.32 -9.09
N TYR A 3 6.42 -9.21 -9.79
CA TYR A 3 5.23 -8.93 -10.61
C TYR A 3 5.62 -8.45 -12.02
N ASP A 4 6.89 -8.61 -12.39
CA ASP A 4 7.45 -8.22 -13.69
C ASP A 4 7.70 -9.44 -14.57
N CYS A 5 8.10 -10.57 -13.99
CA CYS A 5 8.37 -11.78 -14.74
C CYS A 5 7.10 -12.47 -15.24
N GLU A 6 7.19 -13.02 -16.45
CA GLU A 6 6.11 -13.83 -17.06
C GLU A 6 5.87 -15.14 -16.30
N SER A 7 6.93 -15.71 -15.73
CA SER A 7 6.88 -16.92 -14.90
C SER A 7 7.45 -16.65 -13.52
N LEU A 8 6.70 -17.03 -12.48
CA LEU A 8 7.12 -16.87 -11.09
C LEU A 8 7.94 -18.08 -10.62
N ASP A 9 9.22 -17.86 -10.31
CA ASP A 9 10.08 -18.89 -9.70
C ASP A 9 9.87 -18.95 -8.19
N LEU A 10 9.20 -20.01 -7.72
CA LEU A 10 8.92 -20.22 -6.30
C LEU A 10 10.13 -20.77 -5.51
N SER A 11 11.25 -21.06 -6.17
CA SER A 11 12.49 -21.48 -5.52
C SER A 11 13.43 -20.32 -5.23
N ASP A 12 13.29 -19.17 -5.91
CA ASP A 12 14.05 -17.96 -5.63
C ASP A 12 13.46 -17.23 -4.41
N PRO A 13 14.20 -17.08 -3.29
CA PRO A 13 13.74 -16.30 -2.14
C PRO A 13 13.36 -14.86 -2.47
N LYS A 14 13.93 -14.27 -3.54
CA LYS A 14 13.62 -12.89 -3.98
C LYS A 14 12.22 -12.76 -4.57
N SER A 15 11.60 -13.86 -5.00
CA SER A 15 10.21 -13.89 -5.45
C SER A 15 9.23 -13.57 -4.33
N PHE A 16 9.64 -13.74 -3.07
CA PHE A 16 8.78 -13.54 -1.90
C PHE A 16 8.96 -12.17 -1.25
N ARG A 17 7.96 -11.77 -0.47
CA ARG A 17 8.04 -10.59 0.42
C ARG A 17 8.96 -10.92 1.58
N ASN A 18 9.76 -9.95 2.03
CA ASN A 18 10.45 -10.09 3.31
C ASN A 18 9.44 -9.93 4.45
N LEU A 19 9.07 -11.05 5.08
CA LEU A 19 8.06 -11.09 6.13
C LEU A 19 8.56 -10.56 7.48
N ASP A 20 9.88 -10.49 7.69
CA ASP A 20 10.48 -9.93 8.91
C ASP A 20 10.39 -8.40 8.97
N LYS A 21 9.99 -7.77 7.86
CA LYS A 21 9.87 -6.32 7.72
C LYS A 21 8.43 -5.89 7.45
N PRO A 22 8.00 -4.69 7.91
CA PRO A 22 6.74 -4.10 7.50
C PRO A 22 6.76 -3.70 6.00
N MET A 23 5.59 -3.31 5.46
CA MET A 23 5.45 -2.97 4.04
C MET A 23 6.30 -1.77 3.62
N GLY A 24 6.38 -0.71 4.44
CA GLY A 24 7.22 0.44 4.15
C GLY A 24 8.74 0.18 4.19
N CYS A 25 9.16 -1.01 4.63
CA CYS A 25 10.58 -1.38 4.77
C CYS A 25 10.98 -2.52 3.83
N GLN A 26 10.26 -2.72 2.72
CA GLN A 26 10.64 -3.74 1.73
C GLN A 26 11.86 -3.31 0.90
N THR A 27 12.17 -2.02 0.84
CA THR A 27 13.38 -1.46 0.24
C THR A 27 14.24 -0.74 1.28
N PRO A 28 15.58 -0.70 1.10
CA PRO A 28 16.47 0.06 1.99
C PRO A 28 16.11 1.54 2.06
N GLU A 29 15.70 2.13 0.93
CA GLU A 29 15.38 3.55 0.87
C GLU A 29 14.07 3.88 1.58
N GLY A 30 13.04 3.02 1.47
CA GLY A 30 11.80 3.18 2.23
C GLY A 30 12.04 3.07 3.73
N GLU A 31 12.85 2.09 4.15
CA GLU A 31 13.24 1.95 5.56
C GLU A 31 13.96 3.18 6.10
N GLU A 32 14.91 3.73 5.34
CA GLU A 32 15.61 4.96 5.73
C GLU A 32 14.68 6.16 5.82
N GLU A 33 13.73 6.31 4.88
CA GLU A 33 12.77 7.40 4.88
C GLU A 33 11.87 7.38 6.12
N PHE A 34 11.27 6.23 6.44
CA PHE A 34 10.40 6.11 7.61
C PHE A 34 11.17 6.27 8.92
N ARG A 35 12.43 5.83 8.98
CA ARG A 35 13.32 6.07 10.13
C ARG A 35 13.60 7.56 10.31
N LYS A 36 13.99 8.27 9.25
CA LYS A 36 14.22 9.73 9.27
C LYS A 36 12.98 10.50 9.68
N ARG A 37 11.80 10.10 9.19
CA ARG A 37 10.51 10.70 9.56
C ARG A 37 10.25 10.57 11.06
N TYR A 38 10.45 9.38 11.62
CA TYR A 38 10.29 9.14 13.05
C TYR A 38 11.31 9.94 13.87
N GLU A 39 12.59 9.89 13.51
CA GLU A 39 13.66 10.57 14.23
C GLU A 39 13.51 12.09 14.20
N GLY A 40 13.19 12.66 13.03
CA GLY A 40 12.98 14.09 12.81
C GLY A 40 11.63 14.63 13.30
N TRP A 41 10.75 13.78 13.83
CA TRP A 41 9.48 14.21 14.39
C TRP A 41 9.69 14.96 15.71
N ASP A 42 9.25 16.21 15.78
CA ASP A 42 9.38 17.09 16.96
C ASP A 42 8.06 17.85 17.19
N ASP A 43 6.99 17.09 17.42
CA ASP A 43 5.70 17.62 17.83
C ASP A 43 5.48 17.35 19.33
N PRO A 44 5.19 18.37 20.16
CA PRO A 44 5.02 18.20 21.59
C PRO A 44 3.70 17.51 22.00
N GLU A 45 2.69 17.51 21.14
CA GLU A 45 1.36 16.94 21.42
C GLU A 45 1.19 15.56 20.76
N VAL A 46 1.81 15.36 19.60
CA VAL A 46 1.66 14.14 18.81
C VAL A 46 2.89 13.23 18.98
N PRO A 47 2.73 12.00 19.49
CA PRO A 47 3.83 11.04 19.60
C PRO A 47 4.47 10.74 18.23
N LYS A 48 5.79 10.47 18.24
CA LYS A 48 6.52 10.07 17.03
C LYS A 48 5.92 8.81 16.42
N PHE A 49 5.81 8.77 15.09
CA PHE A 49 5.32 7.62 14.36
C PHE A 49 6.11 7.42 13.05
N HIS A 50 6.16 6.16 12.60
CA HIS A 50 6.73 5.83 11.31
C HIS A 50 5.70 6.05 10.19
N TYR A 51 4.47 5.59 10.40
CA TYR A 51 3.42 5.58 9.38
C TYR A 51 2.25 6.47 9.80
N GLY A 52 1.92 7.48 8.98
CA GLY A 52 0.70 8.28 9.15
C GLY A 52 -0.55 7.60 8.58
N SER A 53 -0.38 6.44 7.93
CA SER A 53 -1.46 5.65 7.36
C SER A 53 -1.43 4.24 7.93
N HIS A 54 -2.60 3.66 8.14
CA HIS A 54 -2.74 2.29 8.63
C HIS A 54 -2.81 1.31 7.46
N TYR A 55 -2.31 0.08 7.65
CA TYR A 55 -2.31 -0.97 6.62
C TYR A 55 -3.70 -1.52 6.29
N SER A 56 -4.71 -1.16 7.10
CA SER A 56 -6.10 -1.60 6.96
C SER A 56 -7.04 -0.44 7.21
N SER A 57 -7.99 -0.26 6.30
CA SER A 57 -9.10 0.70 6.40
C SER A 57 -10.26 0.22 5.54
N ALA A 58 -11.47 0.72 5.79
CA ALA A 58 -12.63 0.45 4.94
C ALA A 58 -12.38 0.90 3.48
N GLY A 59 -11.68 2.02 3.29
CA GLY A 59 -11.28 2.51 1.97
C GLY A 59 -10.40 1.51 1.21
N ILE A 60 -9.44 0.87 1.88
CA ILE A 60 -8.58 -0.15 1.28
C ILE A 60 -9.40 -1.38 0.86
N VAL A 61 -10.34 -1.82 1.69
CA VAL A 61 -11.23 -2.96 1.35
C VAL A 61 -12.06 -2.63 0.11
N LEU A 62 -12.67 -1.45 0.07
CA LEU A 62 -13.46 -0.99 -1.08
C LEU A 62 -12.62 -0.81 -2.34
N PHE A 63 -11.38 -0.35 -2.20
CA PHE A 63 -10.42 -0.22 -3.31
C PHE A 63 -10.14 -1.59 -3.96
N TYR A 64 -9.77 -2.60 -3.18
CA TYR A 64 -9.46 -3.93 -3.73
C TYR A 64 -10.69 -4.66 -4.29
N LEU A 65 -11.85 -4.51 -3.66
CA LEU A 65 -13.07 -5.24 -4.02
C LEU A 65 -13.98 -4.48 -4.98
N ILE A 66 -13.51 -3.39 -5.59
CA ILE A 66 -14.31 -2.50 -6.45
C ILE A 66 -15.06 -3.20 -7.60
N ARG A 67 -14.60 -4.37 -8.04
CA ARG A 67 -15.24 -5.16 -9.11
C ARG A 67 -16.37 -6.08 -8.62
N LEU A 68 -16.62 -6.15 -7.30
CA LEU A 68 -17.56 -7.09 -6.68
C LEU A 68 -18.70 -6.35 -5.96
N PRO A 69 -19.96 -6.76 -6.14
CA PRO A 69 -21.05 -6.34 -5.26
C PRO A 69 -20.89 -6.93 -3.84
N PRO A 70 -21.31 -6.23 -2.77
CA PRO A 70 -21.85 -4.86 -2.77
C PRO A 70 -20.77 -3.76 -2.79
N PHE A 71 -19.48 -4.13 -2.76
CA PHE A 71 -18.36 -3.19 -2.58
C PHE A 71 -18.24 -2.15 -3.70
N SER A 72 -18.59 -2.49 -4.93
CA SER A 72 -18.65 -1.53 -6.05
C SER A 72 -19.59 -0.36 -5.76
N ALA A 73 -20.80 -0.64 -5.26
CA ALA A 73 -21.79 0.38 -4.91
C ALA A 73 -21.39 1.16 -3.65
N GLU A 74 -20.83 0.49 -2.64
CA GLU A 74 -20.33 1.16 -1.44
C GLU A 74 -19.12 2.06 -1.74
N ASN A 75 -18.26 1.68 -2.69
CA ASN A 75 -17.17 2.53 -3.17
C ASN A 75 -17.71 3.81 -3.84
N GLN A 76 -18.73 3.70 -4.69
CA GLN A 76 -19.36 4.89 -5.30
C GLN A 76 -19.99 5.81 -4.25
N LYS A 77 -20.68 5.25 -3.25
CA LYS A 77 -21.28 6.04 -2.15
C LYS A 77 -20.20 6.81 -1.39
N LEU A 78 -19.08 6.16 -1.08
CA LEU A 78 -17.95 6.80 -0.40
C LEU A 78 -17.38 7.97 -1.22
N GLN A 79 -17.42 7.88 -2.56
CA GLN A 79 -16.87 8.86 -3.50
C GLN A 79 -17.92 9.86 -4.01
N GLY A 80 -19.00 10.10 -3.26
CA GLY A 80 -20.02 11.10 -3.62
C GLY A 80 -20.98 10.68 -4.73
N GLY A 81 -21.18 9.37 -4.92
CA GLY A 81 -22.16 8.78 -5.84
C GLY A 81 -21.62 8.46 -7.23
N GLN A 82 -20.32 8.58 -7.48
CA GLN A 82 -19.64 8.21 -8.72
C GLN A 82 -18.38 7.41 -8.38
N PHE A 83 -17.78 6.73 -9.37
CA PHE A 83 -16.44 6.18 -9.17
C PHE A 83 -15.40 7.29 -9.13
N ASP A 84 -14.29 7.01 -8.45
CA ASP A 84 -13.11 7.87 -8.45
C ASP A 84 -12.45 7.94 -9.84
N HIS A 85 -11.49 8.85 -10.02
CA HIS A 85 -10.62 8.90 -11.20
C HIS A 85 -10.00 7.53 -11.48
N ALA A 86 -10.04 7.09 -12.74
CA ALA A 86 -9.62 5.76 -13.15
C ALA A 86 -8.18 5.41 -12.71
N ASP A 87 -7.28 6.38 -12.72
CA ASP A 87 -5.88 6.20 -12.31
C ASP A 87 -5.72 5.91 -10.81
N ARG A 88 -6.73 6.23 -9.99
CA ARG A 88 -6.77 5.95 -8.54
C ARG A 88 -7.54 4.69 -8.19
N LEU A 89 -8.14 4.03 -9.17
CA LEU A 89 -8.85 2.77 -8.95
C LEU A 89 -7.90 1.58 -9.02
N PHE A 90 -8.27 0.49 -8.35
CA PHE A 90 -7.48 -0.74 -8.38
C PHE A 90 -7.45 -1.35 -9.79
N ASN A 91 -6.39 -1.06 -10.54
CA ASN A 91 -6.23 -1.49 -11.93
C ASN A 91 -5.09 -2.51 -12.15
N SER A 92 -4.07 -2.54 -11.29
CA SER A 92 -2.88 -3.39 -11.45
C SER A 92 -2.34 -3.88 -10.11
N ILE A 93 -2.04 -5.18 -10.01
CA ILE A 93 -1.41 -5.78 -8.82
C ILE A 93 0.01 -5.24 -8.66
N ARG A 94 0.76 -5.15 -9.76
CA ARG A 94 2.14 -4.64 -9.79
C ARG A 94 2.21 -3.21 -9.26
N GLU A 95 1.40 -2.31 -9.83
CA GLU A 95 1.39 -0.91 -9.42
C GLU A 95 0.93 -0.75 -7.97
N THR A 96 -0.06 -1.54 -7.54
CA THR A 96 -0.50 -1.55 -6.15
C THR A 96 0.60 -2.02 -5.20
N TRP A 97 1.37 -3.05 -5.58
CA TRP A 97 2.52 -3.51 -4.81
C TRP A 97 3.61 -2.44 -4.71
N LEU A 98 3.98 -1.80 -5.83
CA LEU A 98 4.98 -0.75 -5.86
C LEU A 98 4.55 0.47 -5.05
N SER A 99 3.28 0.86 -5.12
CA SER A 99 2.72 1.92 -4.28
C SER A 99 2.79 1.59 -2.79
N ALA A 100 2.54 0.32 -2.41
CA ALA A 100 2.50 -0.10 -1.01
C ALA A 100 3.89 -0.42 -0.41
N SER A 101 4.86 -0.78 -1.25
CA SER A 101 6.21 -1.25 -0.82
C SER A 101 7.35 -0.29 -1.20
N GLY A 102 7.07 0.67 -2.06
CA GLY A 102 8.01 1.67 -2.55
C GLY A 102 8.13 2.88 -1.62
N LYS A 103 8.79 3.93 -2.12
CA LYS A 103 8.94 5.21 -1.43
C LYS A 103 7.58 5.89 -1.28
N GLY A 104 7.38 6.57 -0.15
CA GLY A 104 6.19 7.37 0.12
C GLY A 104 6.13 8.64 -0.71
#